data_AF-A0A9D8FSQ3-F1
#
_entry.id   AF-A0A9D8FSQ3-F1
#
_cell.length_a   1.000
_cell.length_b   1.000
_cell.length_c   1.000
_cell.angle_alpha   90.00
_cell.angle_beta   90.00
_cell.angle_gamma   90.00
#
_symmetry.space_group_name_H-M   'P 1'
#
loop_
_entity.id
_entity.type
_entity.pdbx_description
1 polymer ?
#
loop_
_entity_poly.entity_id
_entity_poly.type
_entity_poly.pdbx_seq_one_letter_code
_entity_poly.pdbx_strand_id
1 'polypeptide(L)'
;MGDTNSGHRQRLRQQFLTSRPEFSQLELLELLLTYAIPRRDVAPLAHQLLEQFGSLSEVLDASHGELTAIPGIGEHAAVLIKAVAQMQDPADLQREPISSSGDQPALFDIETDSQRAPAGTQEPDGPQMRTFTNDLSAAALEYLPRIIDFSAIEDYQVFLEENLPYNSLNSRKRYARNLINRYYPSNEVQIPLTVFFSYQPCPDALKAVLFYETARAEPAVQLVAEEAIWPAVPVGRVTRDQLRERVQHTFSQASTATVKRMVYSLLNVYTVLNGAQSDDDTLRFQIHPGTLEAFLYVLAAEFPEPGMYRFEELEQGPMRLWLLWDREWMHRQLYNLRDLGVLTKVSQIDTLRQFTLQYDRRTALRHYFEHPERESLALREHPLAGSEG
;
A
#
# COMPACT_ATOMS: atom_id res chain seq x y z
N MET A 1 33.42 -2.87 -9.79
CA MET A 1 33.98 -2.19 -8.60
C MET A 1 33.12 -2.59 -7.42
N GLY A 2 33.64 -3.45 -6.54
CA GLY A 2 32.87 -4.13 -5.51
C GLY A 2 32.59 -3.26 -4.28
N ASP A 3 31.47 -3.53 -3.64
CA ASP A 3 30.96 -2.96 -2.38
C ASP A 3 31.97 -3.09 -1.22
N THR A 4 32.81 -2.08 -1.01
CA THR A 4 33.76 -2.06 0.12
C THR A 4 33.09 -1.69 1.46
N ASN A 5 31.95 -0.99 1.42
CA ASN A 5 31.35 -0.33 2.59
C ASN A 5 30.49 -1.27 3.47
N SER A 6 29.81 -2.25 2.86
CA SER A 6 28.99 -3.23 3.58
C SER A 6 29.82 -4.14 4.50
N GLY A 7 31.02 -4.52 4.07
CA GLY A 7 31.94 -5.33 4.86
C GLY A 7 32.56 -4.57 6.04
N HIS A 8 32.80 -3.26 5.90
CA HIS A 8 33.39 -2.43 6.97
C HIS A 8 32.46 -2.31 8.18
N ARG A 9 31.18 -1.99 7.96
CA ARG A 9 30.18 -1.88 9.04
C ARG A 9 30.01 -3.18 9.83
N GLN A 10 30.04 -4.31 9.14
CA GLN A 10 29.93 -5.63 9.79
C GLN A 10 31.18 -5.94 10.62
N ARG A 11 32.39 -5.64 10.12
CA ARG A 11 33.65 -5.80 10.87
C ARG A 11 33.68 -4.91 12.11
N LEU A 12 33.29 -3.64 11.99
CA LEU A 12 33.29 -2.69 13.11
C LEU A 12 32.36 -3.16 14.26
N ARG A 13 31.19 -3.70 13.92
CA ARG A 13 30.27 -4.32 14.89
C ARG A 13 30.87 -5.56 15.54
N GLN A 14 31.50 -6.44 14.76
CA GLN A 14 32.13 -7.65 15.27
C GLN A 14 33.32 -7.32 16.19
N GLN A 15 34.13 -6.33 15.83
CA GLN A 15 35.24 -5.85 16.65
C GLN A 15 34.74 -5.27 17.98
N PHE A 16 33.68 -4.46 17.98
CA PHE A 16 33.08 -3.93 19.22
C PHE A 16 32.59 -5.04 20.16
N LEU A 17 32.07 -6.15 19.62
CA LEU A 17 31.63 -7.29 20.44
C LEU A 17 32.79 -8.12 20.98
N THR A 18 33.96 -8.09 20.32
CA THR A 18 35.09 -8.99 20.63
C THR A 18 36.19 -8.29 21.43
N SER A 19 36.34 -6.96 21.33
CA SER A 19 37.46 -6.19 21.87
C SER A 19 36.99 -5.11 22.86
N ARG A 20 36.84 -5.45 24.14
CA ARG A 20 36.21 -4.54 25.14
C ARG A 20 37.12 -3.66 26.02
N PRO A 21 38.46 -3.64 25.89
CA PRO A 21 39.23 -2.50 26.39
C PRO A 21 39.98 -1.69 25.30
N GLU A 22 39.90 -2.06 24.02
CA GLU A 22 40.75 -1.47 22.97
C GLU A 22 40.02 -0.55 21.97
N PHE A 23 38.71 -0.36 22.10
CA PHE A 23 37.96 0.46 21.14
C PHE A 23 38.25 1.95 21.32
N SER A 24 38.77 2.60 20.29
CA SER A 24 39.10 4.02 20.33
C SER A 24 37.84 4.90 20.34
N GLN A 25 37.97 6.15 20.82
CA GLN A 25 36.88 7.15 20.76
C GLN A 25 36.38 7.37 19.32
N LEU A 26 37.30 7.33 18.35
CA LEU A 26 37.00 7.44 16.93
C LEU A 26 36.15 6.26 16.45
N GLU A 27 36.56 5.03 16.73
CA GLU A 27 35.82 3.84 16.31
C GLU A 27 34.44 3.76 17.00
N LEU A 28 34.34 4.17 18.27
CA LEU A 28 33.05 4.27 18.99
C LEU A 28 32.11 5.24 18.28
N LEU A 29 32.60 6.42 17.95
CA LEU A 29 31.81 7.44 17.26
C LEU A 29 31.42 6.99 15.86
N GLU A 30 32.36 6.39 15.13
CA GLU A 30 32.11 5.81 13.81
C GLU A 30 30.99 4.77 13.88
N LEU A 31 31.09 3.83 14.82
CA LEU A 31 30.09 2.79 15.05
C LEU A 31 28.72 3.41 15.35
N LEU A 32 28.66 4.41 16.23
CA LEU A 32 27.42 5.11 16.57
C LEU A 32 26.78 5.75 15.33
N LEU A 33 27.58 6.45 14.52
CA LEU A 33 27.11 7.09 13.29
C LEU A 33 26.63 6.08 12.23
N THR A 34 27.18 4.85 12.20
CA THR A 34 26.68 3.82 11.27
C THR A 34 25.22 3.46 11.51
N TYR A 35 24.70 3.63 12.74
CA TYR A 35 23.29 3.37 13.07
C TYR A 35 22.36 4.50 12.65
N ALA A 36 22.85 5.75 12.66
CA ALA A 36 22.05 6.91 12.27
C ALA A 36 22.11 7.22 10.76
N ILE A 37 23.22 6.90 10.07
CA ILE A 37 23.46 7.31 8.69
C ILE A 37 23.59 6.07 7.79
N PRO A 38 22.57 5.74 6.97
CA PRO A 38 22.59 4.56 6.09
C PRO A 38 23.42 4.80 4.82
N ARG A 39 24.12 3.76 4.36
CA ARG A 39 24.77 3.67 3.03
C ARG A 39 25.78 4.79 2.68
N ARG A 40 26.41 5.39 3.68
CA ARG A 40 27.49 6.38 3.53
C ARG A 40 28.73 5.96 4.31
N ASP A 41 29.91 6.33 3.84
CA ASP A 41 31.13 6.25 4.65
C ASP A 41 31.08 7.33 5.75
N VAL A 42 31.12 6.89 7.01
CA VAL A 42 31.00 7.74 8.20
C VAL A 42 32.34 7.97 8.89
N ALA A 43 33.41 7.29 8.47
CA ALA A 43 34.73 7.47 9.06
C ALA A 43 35.27 8.91 8.92
N PRO A 44 35.15 9.60 7.76
CA PRO A 44 35.55 11.00 7.65
C PRO A 44 34.72 11.92 8.56
N LEU A 45 33.44 11.59 8.75
CA LEU A 45 32.52 12.37 9.55
C LEU A 45 32.81 12.23 11.06
N ALA A 46 33.17 11.03 11.51
CA ALA A 46 33.63 10.79 12.88
C ALA A 46 34.93 11.55 13.18
N HIS A 47 35.88 11.57 12.24
CA HIS A 47 37.10 12.38 12.36
C HIS A 47 36.77 13.87 12.47
N GLN A 48 35.94 14.39 11.56
CA GLN A 48 35.56 15.80 11.56
C GLN A 48 34.91 16.22 12.88
N LEU A 49 34.05 15.39 13.45
CA LEU A 49 33.43 15.65 14.76
C LEU A 49 34.47 15.72 15.88
N LEU A 50 35.42 14.78 15.92
CA LEU A 50 36.47 14.78 16.93
C LEU A 50 37.47 15.92 16.73
N GLU A 51 37.76 16.33 15.50
CA GLU A 51 38.60 17.50 15.22
C GLU A 51 37.93 18.80 15.66
N GLN A 52 36.62 18.93 15.45
CA GLN A 52 35.87 20.15 15.77
C GLN A 52 35.58 20.29 17.26
N PHE A 53 35.20 19.21 17.94
CA PHE A 53 34.80 19.23 19.35
C PHE A 53 35.91 18.74 20.30
N GLY A 54 36.97 18.11 19.78
CA GLY A 54 38.17 17.75 20.53
C GLY A 54 38.13 16.38 21.22
N SER A 55 36.97 15.92 21.70
CA SER A 55 36.84 14.58 22.28
C SER A 55 35.44 14.00 22.12
N LEU A 56 35.28 12.69 22.32
CA LEU A 56 33.96 12.06 22.29
C LEU A 56 33.02 12.62 23.36
N SER A 57 33.54 13.05 24.52
CA SER A 57 32.73 13.69 25.56
C SER A 57 32.15 15.02 25.06
N GLU A 58 32.99 15.85 24.45
CA GLU A 58 32.58 17.15 23.92
C GLU A 58 31.59 17.01 22.74
N VAL A 59 31.72 15.94 21.94
CA VAL A 59 30.73 15.60 20.89
C VAL A 59 29.37 15.26 21.50
N LEU A 60 29.33 14.56 22.64
CA LEU A 60 28.09 14.21 23.35
C LEU A 60 27.46 15.42 24.02
N ASP A 61 28.29 16.34 24.54
CA ASP A 61 27.86 17.58 25.19
C ASP A 61 27.39 18.65 24.21
N ALA A 62 27.91 18.66 22.97
CA ALA A 62 27.52 19.58 21.92
C ALA A 62 26.00 19.74 21.78
N SER A 63 25.55 20.96 21.51
CA SER A 63 24.12 21.25 21.31
C SER A 63 23.62 20.65 19.99
N HIS A 64 22.30 20.46 19.90
CA HIS A 64 21.67 19.98 18.66
C HIS A 64 22.00 20.88 17.45
N GLY A 65 22.00 22.21 17.65
CA GLY A 65 22.32 23.17 16.60
C GLY A 65 23.76 23.06 16.11
N GLU A 66 24.72 22.87 17.02
CA GLU A 66 26.13 22.69 16.68
C GLU A 66 26.40 21.39 15.92
N LEU A 67 25.75 20.30 16.32
CA LEU A 67 25.86 19.01 15.64
C LEU A 67 25.29 19.07 14.21
N THR A 68 24.09 19.63 14.05
CA THR A 68 23.40 19.73 12.76
C THR A 68 24.02 20.75 11.80
N ALA A 69 24.83 21.67 12.30
CA ALA A 69 25.62 22.57 11.46
C ALA A 69 26.73 21.85 10.69
N ILE A 70 27.11 20.63 11.09
CA ILE A 70 28.16 19.84 10.43
C ILE A 70 27.59 19.14 9.18
N PRO A 71 28.12 19.43 7.98
CA PRO A 71 27.63 18.81 6.75
C PRO A 71 27.71 17.28 6.79
N GLY A 72 26.54 16.63 6.76
CA GLY A 72 26.42 15.17 6.85
C GLY A 72 25.83 14.66 8.15
N ILE A 73 25.69 15.51 9.17
CA ILE A 73 24.92 15.23 10.39
C ILE A 73 23.49 15.75 10.21
N GLY A 74 22.58 14.82 9.94
CA GLY A 74 21.14 15.11 9.94
C GLY A 74 20.54 15.02 11.34
N GLU A 75 19.27 15.42 11.45
CA GLU A 75 18.51 15.42 12.70
C GLU A 75 18.56 14.08 13.45
N HIS A 76 18.42 12.95 12.73
CA HIS A 76 18.48 11.61 13.34
C HIS A 76 19.82 11.29 14.00
N ALA A 77 20.94 11.72 13.39
CA ALA A 77 22.27 11.49 13.96
C ALA A 77 22.50 12.36 15.19
N ALA A 78 22.09 13.63 15.14
CA ALA A 78 22.17 14.54 16.28
C ALA A 78 21.32 14.04 17.46
N VAL A 79 20.09 13.57 17.22
CA VAL A 79 19.21 13.01 18.26
C VAL A 79 19.83 11.76 18.90
N LEU A 80 20.39 10.85 18.10
CA LEU A 80 21.05 9.64 18.63
C LEU A 80 22.24 10.00 19.54
N ILE A 81 23.07 10.96 19.13
CA ILE A 81 24.21 11.44 19.94
C ILE A 81 23.72 12.02 21.26
N LYS A 82 22.68 12.86 21.26
CA LYS A 82 22.10 13.41 22.49
C LYS A 82 21.45 12.36 23.39
N ALA A 83 20.79 11.35 22.81
CA ALA A 83 20.21 10.25 23.58
C ALA A 83 21.28 9.44 24.32
N VAL A 84 22.42 9.16 23.66
CA VAL A 84 23.56 8.49 24.31
C VAL A 84 24.17 9.37 25.40
N ALA A 85 24.27 10.69 25.17
CA ALA A 85 24.76 11.63 26.18
C ALA A 85 23.87 11.61 27.44
N GLN A 86 22.55 11.63 27.25
CA GLN A 86 21.58 11.59 28.33
C GLN A 86 21.68 10.30 29.17
N MET A 87 21.97 9.16 28.53
CA MET A 87 22.16 7.88 29.24
C MET A 87 23.45 7.84 30.08
N GLN A 88 24.38 8.78 29.90
CA GLN A 88 25.62 8.85 30.66
C GLN A 88 25.51 9.71 31.92
N ASP A 89 24.46 10.52 32.08
CA ASP A 89 24.24 11.33 33.28
C ASP A 89 23.43 10.54 34.33
N PRO A 90 24.05 10.09 35.43
CA PRO A 90 23.33 9.34 36.46
C PRO A 90 22.27 10.16 37.21
N ALA A 91 22.28 11.50 37.11
CA ALA A 91 21.24 12.34 37.69
C ALA A 91 19.90 12.28 36.90
N ASP A 92 19.97 11.98 35.60
CA ASP A 92 18.79 11.82 34.73
C ASP A 92 18.15 10.43 34.86
N LEU A 93 18.93 9.42 35.26
CA LEU A 93 18.46 8.04 35.45
C LEU A 93 17.86 7.77 36.85
N GLN A 94 17.91 8.74 37.77
CA GLN A 94 17.51 8.58 39.18
C GLN A 94 16.18 9.28 39.57
N ARG A 95 15.37 9.73 38.60
CA ARG A 95 14.00 10.19 38.89
C ARG A 95 12.99 9.20 38.30
N GLU A 96 12.12 8.74 39.19
CA GLU A 96 10.99 7.82 39.01
C GLU A 96 11.31 6.33 39.29
N PRO A 97 10.69 5.70 40.31
CA PRO A 97 10.51 4.25 40.26
C PRO A 97 9.78 3.91 38.96
N ILE A 98 10.00 2.71 38.40
CA ILE A 98 9.18 2.19 37.29
C ILE A 98 7.76 1.98 37.85
N SER A 99 7.00 3.07 37.99
CA SER A 99 5.60 3.07 38.33
C SER A 99 4.85 2.81 37.03
N SER A 100 4.05 1.75 37.03
CA SER A 100 3.27 1.31 35.88
C SER A 100 2.04 2.20 35.65
N SER A 101 2.21 3.52 35.65
CA SER A 101 1.11 4.47 35.53
C SER A 101 1.56 5.77 34.88
N GLY A 102 1.22 5.91 33.60
CA GLY A 102 1.36 7.11 32.80
C GLY A 102 1.37 6.71 31.34
N ASP A 103 0.28 7.00 30.62
CA ASP A 103 0.13 6.83 29.18
C ASP A 103 1.40 7.28 28.45
N GLN A 104 2.26 6.32 28.13
CA GLN A 104 3.21 6.48 27.07
C GLN A 104 2.42 6.05 25.84
N PRO A 105 1.98 6.98 24.96
CA PRO A 105 1.30 6.58 23.75
C PRO A 105 2.25 5.62 23.05
N ALA A 106 1.76 4.41 22.78
CA ALA A 106 2.52 3.50 21.96
C ALA A 106 2.83 4.28 20.68
N LEU A 107 4.06 4.15 20.15
CA LEU A 107 4.45 4.87 18.92
C LEU A 107 3.48 4.62 17.75
N PHE A 108 2.61 3.62 17.91
CA PHE A 108 1.29 3.52 17.28
C PHE A 108 0.27 3.24 18.39
N ASP A 109 -0.63 4.16 18.69
CA ASP A 109 -1.75 3.88 19.58
C ASP A 109 -2.59 2.74 18.99
N ILE A 110 -2.52 1.58 19.65
CA ILE A 110 -3.48 0.52 19.53
C ILE A 110 -4.53 0.86 20.58
N GLU A 111 -5.67 1.38 20.17
CA GLU A 111 -6.86 1.43 21.03
C GLU A 111 -7.19 -0.02 21.42
N THR A 112 -6.77 -0.43 22.61
CA THR A 112 -7.22 -1.68 23.21
C THR A 112 -8.64 -1.47 23.72
N ASP A 113 -9.58 -2.02 22.97
CA ASP A 113 -10.99 -2.18 23.27
C ASP A 113 -11.17 -2.88 24.64
N SER A 114 -11.23 -2.10 25.72
CA SER A 114 -11.43 -2.61 27.08
C SER A 114 -12.08 -1.57 28.00
N GLN A 115 -13.02 -0.77 27.49
CA GLN A 115 -14.04 -0.10 28.31
C GLN A 115 -15.35 0.01 27.53
N ARG A 116 -16.09 -1.09 27.44
CA ARG A 116 -17.49 -1.07 27.01
C ARG A 116 -18.38 -0.66 28.20
N ALA A 117 -18.68 0.63 28.30
CA ALA A 117 -19.91 1.12 28.93
C ALA A 117 -21.08 0.99 27.92
N PRO A 118 -22.34 0.89 28.37
CA PRO A 118 -23.37 0.11 27.69
C PRO A 118 -23.84 0.74 26.38
N ALA A 119 -24.23 -0.17 25.46
CA ALA A 119 -24.87 0.02 24.17
C ALA A 119 -25.47 1.42 23.93
N GLY A 120 -24.83 2.18 23.04
CA GLY A 120 -25.35 3.42 22.49
C GLY A 120 -24.73 3.67 21.12
N THR A 121 -25.52 3.41 20.08
CA THR A 121 -25.28 3.71 18.64
C THR A 121 -24.16 2.90 17.97
N GLN A 122 -24.57 1.91 17.16
CA GLN A 122 -23.68 1.24 16.21
C GLN A 122 -23.07 2.27 15.25
N GLU A 123 -21.76 2.45 15.31
CA GLU A 123 -21.00 3.09 14.23
C GLU A 123 -21.10 2.22 12.96
N PRO A 124 -21.07 2.82 11.76
CA PRO A 124 -21.30 2.07 10.52
C PRO A 124 -20.18 1.04 10.29
N ASP A 125 -20.58 -0.15 9.85
CA ASP A 125 -19.80 -1.38 9.63
C ASP A 125 -18.85 -1.30 8.40
N GLY A 126 -18.19 -0.14 8.18
CA GLY A 126 -17.46 0.16 6.94
C GLY A 126 -16.01 0.66 7.12
N PRO A 127 -15.21 0.70 6.04
CA PRO A 127 -13.82 1.15 6.09
C PRO A 127 -13.69 2.60 6.56
N GLN A 128 -12.82 2.85 7.54
CA GLN A 128 -12.60 4.18 8.09
C GLN A 128 -11.52 4.97 7.34
N MET A 129 -11.72 6.28 7.16
CA MET A 129 -10.74 7.18 6.55
C MET A 129 -9.49 7.30 7.43
N ARG A 130 -8.35 6.80 6.94
CA ARG A 130 -7.06 6.78 7.65
C ARG A 130 -5.90 7.09 6.71
N THR A 131 -4.74 7.41 7.26
CA THR A 131 -3.54 7.68 6.43
C THR A 131 -3.10 6.43 5.68
N PHE A 132 -2.91 6.54 4.37
CA PHE A 132 -2.51 5.44 3.50
C PHE A 132 -1.02 5.54 3.15
N THR A 133 -0.16 4.95 3.99
CA THR A 133 1.30 4.93 3.76
C THR A 133 1.87 3.54 3.50
N ASN A 134 0.99 2.54 3.50
CA ASN A 134 1.32 1.14 3.38
C ASN A 134 0.77 0.59 2.06
N ASP A 135 1.38 1.01 0.96
CA ASP A 135 1.13 0.37 -0.32
C ASP A 135 1.66 -1.08 -0.30
N LEU A 136 0.81 -2.01 -0.77
CA LEU A 136 1.09 -3.44 -0.84
C LEU A 136 0.96 -3.98 -2.25
N SER A 137 0.77 -3.13 -3.27
CA SER A 137 0.36 -3.52 -4.63
C SER A 137 1.25 -4.59 -5.26
N ALA A 138 2.57 -4.43 -5.17
CA ALA A 138 3.52 -5.41 -5.71
C ALA A 138 3.43 -6.76 -4.98
N ALA A 139 3.36 -6.74 -3.65
CA ALA A 139 3.20 -7.95 -2.85
C ALA A 139 1.82 -8.59 -3.08
N ALA A 140 0.78 -7.79 -3.29
CA ALA A 140 -0.56 -8.27 -3.56
C ALA A 140 -0.60 -9.08 -4.86
N LEU A 141 0.02 -8.57 -5.93
CA LEU A 141 0.13 -9.27 -7.21
C LEU A 141 0.89 -10.60 -7.11
N GLU A 142 1.97 -10.62 -6.34
CA GLU A 142 2.86 -11.77 -6.27
C GLU A 142 2.32 -12.87 -5.34
N TYR A 143 1.81 -12.49 -4.17
CA TYR A 143 1.52 -13.46 -3.10
C TYR A 143 0.04 -13.79 -2.94
N LEU A 144 -0.90 -12.87 -3.19
CA LEU A 144 -2.34 -13.15 -2.99
C LEU A 144 -2.88 -14.33 -3.81
N PRO A 145 -2.48 -14.53 -5.09
CA PRO A 145 -2.97 -15.67 -5.85
C PRO A 145 -2.61 -17.03 -5.23
N ARG A 146 -1.57 -17.10 -4.38
CA ARG A 146 -1.11 -18.35 -3.73
C ARG A 146 -2.07 -18.85 -2.66
N ILE A 147 -3.00 -18.02 -2.18
CA ILE A 147 -3.97 -18.41 -1.16
C ILE A 147 -4.84 -19.62 -1.58
N ILE A 148 -4.97 -19.88 -2.89
CA ILE A 148 -5.69 -21.05 -3.41
C ILE A 148 -5.10 -22.39 -2.96
N ASP A 149 -3.83 -22.39 -2.54
CA ASP A 149 -3.12 -23.58 -2.04
C ASP A 149 -3.42 -23.85 -0.55
N PHE A 150 -4.22 -23.01 0.11
CA PHE A 150 -4.46 -23.04 1.55
C PHE A 150 -5.95 -23.18 1.86
N SER A 151 -6.26 -23.85 2.97
CA SER A 151 -7.64 -23.99 3.48
C SER A 151 -7.98 -23.03 4.62
N ALA A 152 -6.97 -22.42 5.25
CA ALA A 152 -7.11 -21.53 6.40
C ALA A 152 -6.22 -20.28 6.24
N ILE A 153 -6.67 -19.14 6.76
CA ILE A 153 -5.93 -17.87 6.68
C ILE A 153 -4.64 -17.93 7.51
N GLU A 154 -4.66 -18.68 8.61
CA GLU A 154 -3.53 -18.84 9.52
C GLU A 154 -2.35 -19.53 8.81
N ASP A 155 -2.61 -20.58 8.03
CA ASP A 155 -1.57 -21.28 7.26
C ASP A 155 -1.01 -20.38 6.15
N TYR A 156 -1.90 -19.63 5.49
CA TYR A 156 -1.50 -18.65 4.48
C TYR A 156 -0.69 -17.50 5.08
N GLN A 157 -1.00 -17.07 6.32
CA GLN A 157 -0.22 -16.07 7.03
C GLN A 157 1.20 -16.55 7.30
N VAL A 158 1.38 -17.81 7.72
CA VAL A 158 2.71 -18.40 7.91
C VAL A 158 3.49 -18.37 6.59
N PHE A 159 2.86 -18.75 5.49
CA PHE A 159 3.47 -18.66 4.16
C PHE A 159 3.92 -17.23 3.82
N LEU A 160 3.09 -16.22 4.06
CA LEU A 160 3.46 -14.82 3.83
C LEU A 160 4.64 -14.37 4.71
N GLU A 161 4.65 -14.77 5.99
CA GLU A 161 5.71 -14.43 6.94
C GLU A 161 7.08 -15.01 6.55
N GLU A 162 7.09 -16.12 5.81
CA GLU A 162 8.31 -16.78 5.33
C GLU A 162 8.79 -16.22 3.99
N ASN A 163 7.87 -15.80 3.10
CA ASN A 163 8.20 -15.53 1.71
C ASN A 163 8.22 -14.04 1.33
N LEU A 164 7.62 -13.14 2.11
CA LEU A 164 7.63 -11.71 1.79
C LEU A 164 9.05 -11.14 1.73
N PRO A 165 9.36 -10.22 0.79
CA PRO A 165 10.72 -9.74 0.50
C PRO A 165 11.23 -8.68 1.51
N TYR A 166 11.05 -8.93 2.80
CA TYR A 166 11.56 -8.08 3.88
C TYR A 166 12.57 -8.82 4.75
N ASN A 167 13.68 -8.14 5.05
CA ASN A 167 14.80 -8.73 5.80
C ASN A 167 14.43 -9.11 7.24
N SER A 168 13.56 -8.34 7.90
CA SER A 168 13.18 -8.56 9.29
C SER A 168 11.89 -9.37 9.40
N LEU A 169 11.88 -10.37 10.29
CA LEU A 169 10.69 -11.15 10.64
C LEU A 169 9.54 -10.25 11.12
N ASN A 170 9.83 -9.22 11.93
CA ASN A 170 8.81 -8.30 12.41
C ASN A 170 8.18 -7.50 11.26
N SER A 171 8.97 -7.14 10.25
CA SER A 171 8.44 -6.51 9.04
C SER A 171 7.57 -7.50 8.27
N ARG A 172 8.03 -8.74 8.01
CA ARG A 172 7.24 -9.75 7.31
C ARG A 172 5.91 -10.02 8.02
N LYS A 173 5.91 -10.19 9.35
CA LYS A 173 4.71 -10.30 10.19
C LYS A 173 3.74 -9.14 10.01
N ARG A 174 4.25 -7.91 10.07
CA ARG A 174 3.42 -6.71 9.89
C ARG A 174 2.81 -6.65 8.49
N TYR A 175 3.61 -6.86 7.45
CA TYR A 175 3.14 -6.77 6.06
C TYR A 175 2.20 -7.93 5.68
N ALA A 176 2.44 -9.14 6.21
CA ALA A 176 1.52 -10.27 6.07
C ALA A 176 0.15 -9.96 6.68
N ARG A 177 0.13 -9.45 7.92
CA ARG A 177 -1.11 -9.01 8.58
C ARG A 177 -1.81 -7.90 7.79
N ASN A 178 -1.07 -6.92 7.28
CA ASN A 178 -1.65 -5.83 6.52
C ASN A 178 -2.26 -6.32 5.19
N LEU A 179 -1.65 -7.31 4.51
CA LEU A 179 -2.23 -7.95 3.33
C LEU A 179 -3.54 -8.67 3.69
N ILE A 180 -3.52 -9.51 4.73
CA ILE A 180 -4.69 -10.29 5.15
C ILE A 180 -5.83 -9.35 5.57
N ASN A 181 -5.56 -8.37 6.43
CA ASN A 181 -6.60 -7.44 6.89
C ASN A 181 -7.22 -6.64 5.73
N ARG A 182 -6.45 -6.33 4.69
CA ARG A 182 -6.94 -5.57 3.53
C ARG A 182 -7.81 -6.41 2.60
N TYR A 183 -7.39 -7.63 2.26
CA TYR A 183 -8.03 -8.43 1.21
C TYR A 183 -8.91 -9.58 1.75
N TYR A 184 -8.75 -9.94 3.02
CA TYR A 184 -9.46 -11.03 3.72
C TYR A 184 -9.96 -10.58 5.11
N PRO A 185 -10.71 -9.46 5.21
CA PRO A 185 -11.13 -8.91 6.50
C PRO A 185 -12.05 -9.83 7.30
N SER A 186 -12.77 -10.76 6.65
CA SER A 186 -13.63 -11.75 7.32
C SER A 186 -12.86 -12.94 7.90
N ASN A 187 -11.54 -13.03 7.68
CA ASN A 187 -10.72 -14.20 8.01
C ASN A 187 -11.20 -15.51 7.34
N GLU A 188 -11.89 -15.41 6.19
CA GLU A 188 -12.36 -16.55 5.41
C GLU A 188 -11.54 -16.71 4.13
N VAL A 189 -11.05 -17.92 3.83
CA VAL A 189 -10.36 -18.19 2.56
C VAL A 189 -11.34 -18.21 1.39
N GLN A 190 -12.55 -18.73 1.56
CA GLN A 190 -13.45 -18.99 0.44
C GLN A 190 -14.29 -17.75 0.07
N ILE A 191 -13.66 -16.64 -0.29
CA ILE A 191 -14.33 -15.42 -0.74
C ILE A 191 -14.28 -15.27 -2.28
N PRO A 192 -15.09 -14.37 -2.88
CA PRO A 192 -15.08 -14.16 -4.34
C PRO A 192 -13.70 -13.89 -4.94
N LEU A 193 -12.81 -13.21 -4.21
CA LEU A 193 -11.43 -12.94 -4.64
C LEU A 193 -10.63 -14.23 -4.85
N THR A 194 -10.74 -15.19 -3.94
CA THR A 194 -10.06 -16.50 -4.05
C THR A 194 -10.65 -17.35 -5.16
N VAL A 195 -11.97 -17.30 -5.35
CA VAL A 195 -12.63 -17.93 -6.50
C VAL A 195 -12.06 -17.35 -7.79
N PHE A 196 -11.92 -16.02 -7.89
CA PHE A 196 -11.31 -15.37 -9.04
C PHE A 196 -9.86 -15.85 -9.29
N PHE A 197 -9.03 -15.96 -8.25
CA PHE A 197 -7.66 -16.48 -8.39
C PHE A 197 -7.61 -17.94 -8.87
N SER A 198 -8.56 -18.78 -8.45
CA SER A 198 -8.58 -20.20 -8.82
C SER A 198 -8.70 -20.42 -10.33
N TYR A 199 -9.23 -19.44 -11.07
CA TYR A 199 -9.38 -19.49 -12.52
C TYR A 199 -8.18 -18.92 -13.30
N GLN A 200 -7.10 -18.55 -12.61
CA GLN A 200 -5.85 -18.05 -13.21
C GLN A 200 -6.09 -16.89 -14.20
N PRO A 201 -6.66 -15.77 -13.72
CA PRO A 201 -6.99 -14.64 -14.56
C PRO A 201 -5.74 -14.07 -15.24
N CYS A 202 -5.91 -13.46 -16.42
CA CYS A 202 -4.80 -12.82 -17.09
C CYS A 202 -4.23 -11.65 -16.25
N PRO A 203 -2.95 -11.25 -16.45
CA PRO A 203 -2.31 -10.26 -15.60
C PRO A 203 -3.04 -8.92 -15.50
N ASP A 204 -3.66 -8.46 -16.60
CA ASP A 204 -4.39 -7.19 -16.60
C ASP A 204 -5.71 -7.29 -15.83
N ALA A 205 -6.40 -8.43 -15.91
CA ALA A 205 -7.58 -8.69 -15.11
C ALA A 205 -7.25 -8.73 -13.62
N LEU A 206 -6.15 -9.40 -13.25
CA LEU A 206 -5.66 -9.47 -11.87
C LEU A 206 -5.35 -8.10 -11.31
N LYS A 207 -4.61 -7.27 -12.06
CA LYS A 207 -4.28 -5.89 -11.67
C LYS A 207 -5.53 -5.05 -11.41
N ALA A 208 -6.49 -5.05 -12.33
CA ALA A 208 -7.72 -4.29 -12.19
C ALA A 208 -8.55 -4.73 -10.97
N VAL A 209 -8.69 -6.04 -10.75
CA VAL A 209 -9.41 -6.58 -9.58
C VAL A 209 -8.71 -6.21 -8.28
N LEU A 210 -7.38 -6.33 -8.21
CA LEU A 210 -6.63 -5.92 -7.03
C LEU A 210 -6.70 -4.42 -6.79
N PHE A 211 -6.70 -3.59 -7.84
CA PHE A 211 -6.90 -2.15 -7.71
C PHE A 211 -8.27 -1.85 -7.08
N TYR A 212 -9.33 -2.49 -7.60
CA TYR A 212 -10.68 -2.34 -7.08
C TYR A 212 -10.80 -2.78 -5.61
N GLU A 213 -10.29 -3.95 -5.24
CA GLU A 213 -10.31 -4.42 -3.85
C GLU A 213 -9.47 -3.52 -2.93
N THR A 214 -8.33 -2.99 -3.43
CA THR A 214 -7.53 -2.01 -2.68
C THR A 214 -8.32 -0.73 -2.44
N ALA A 215 -8.98 -0.20 -3.48
CA ALA A 215 -9.80 1.00 -3.35
C ALA A 215 -10.98 0.77 -2.40
N ARG A 216 -11.65 -0.38 -2.45
CA ARG A 216 -12.71 -0.73 -1.49
C ARG A 216 -12.25 -0.77 -0.05
N ALA A 217 -11.07 -1.34 0.20
CA ALA A 217 -10.53 -1.45 1.55
C ALA A 217 -9.92 -0.14 2.07
N GLU A 218 -9.50 0.77 1.18
CA GLU A 218 -8.71 1.95 1.53
C GLU A 218 -9.38 3.24 1.01
N PRO A 219 -10.19 3.94 1.85
CA PRO A 219 -10.92 5.15 1.44
C PRO A 219 -10.04 6.28 0.88
N ALA A 220 -8.76 6.34 1.26
CA ALA A 220 -7.82 7.30 0.71
C ALA A 220 -7.58 7.09 -0.79
N VAL A 221 -7.65 5.85 -1.28
CA VAL A 221 -7.51 5.52 -2.70
C VAL A 221 -8.76 5.97 -3.45
N GLN A 222 -9.96 5.74 -2.90
CA GLN A 222 -11.23 6.21 -3.48
C GLN A 222 -11.26 7.74 -3.60
N LEU A 223 -10.88 8.43 -2.52
CA LEU A 223 -10.84 9.90 -2.50
C LEU A 223 -9.94 10.45 -3.61
N VAL A 224 -8.74 9.87 -3.79
CA VAL A 224 -7.84 10.30 -4.87
C VAL A 224 -8.42 9.95 -6.24
N ALA A 225 -9.04 8.79 -6.40
CA ALA A 225 -9.70 8.41 -7.64
C ALA A 225 -10.77 9.42 -8.05
N GLU A 226 -11.66 9.76 -7.14
CA GLU A 226 -12.84 10.57 -7.42
C GLU A 226 -12.57 12.08 -7.42
N GLU A 227 -11.68 12.56 -6.54
CA GLU A 227 -11.46 14.00 -6.36
C GLU A 227 -10.21 14.55 -7.04
N ALA A 228 -9.29 13.69 -7.48
CA ALA A 228 -8.06 14.12 -8.16
C ALA A 228 -7.91 13.51 -9.55
N ILE A 229 -8.05 12.19 -9.69
CA ILE A 229 -7.78 11.50 -10.95
C ILE A 229 -8.94 11.69 -11.93
N TRP A 230 -10.17 11.35 -11.54
CA TRP A 230 -11.34 11.43 -12.40
C TRP A 230 -11.57 12.85 -12.98
N PRO A 231 -11.50 13.94 -12.20
CA PRO A 231 -11.66 15.30 -12.73
C PRO A 231 -10.55 15.71 -13.70
N ALA A 232 -9.38 15.07 -13.60
CA ALA A 232 -8.21 15.35 -14.44
C ALA A 232 -8.10 14.45 -15.68
N VAL A 233 -9.04 13.52 -15.89
CA VAL A 233 -9.10 12.66 -17.09
C VAL A 233 -9.06 13.44 -18.41
N PRO A 234 -9.76 14.59 -18.59
CA PRO A 234 -9.66 15.37 -19.83
C PRO A 234 -8.25 15.87 -20.14
N VAL A 235 -7.43 16.09 -19.11
CA VAL A 235 -6.02 16.50 -19.25
C VAL A 235 -5.09 15.29 -19.33
N GLY A 236 -5.52 14.14 -18.81
CA GLY A 236 -4.80 12.87 -18.83
C GLY A 236 -3.61 12.80 -17.87
N ARG A 237 -3.52 13.73 -16.91
CA ARG A 237 -2.41 13.78 -15.95
C ARG A 237 -2.74 14.58 -14.69
N VAL A 238 -2.05 14.25 -13.60
CA VAL A 238 -2.01 15.01 -12.34
C VAL A 238 -0.58 15.10 -11.85
N THR A 239 -0.18 16.27 -11.34
CA THR A 239 1.16 16.45 -10.75
C THR A 239 1.21 16.01 -9.29
N ARG A 240 2.41 15.70 -8.79
CA ARG A 240 2.62 15.33 -7.37
C ARG A 240 2.22 16.44 -6.42
N ASP A 241 2.41 17.70 -6.82
CA ASP A 241 2.01 18.86 -6.02
C ASP A 241 0.48 18.99 -5.95
N GLN A 242 -0.24 18.81 -7.07
CA GLN A 242 -1.72 18.78 -7.07
C GLN A 242 -2.27 17.66 -6.16
N LEU A 243 -1.68 16.46 -6.21
CA LEU A 243 -2.05 15.38 -5.30
C LEU A 243 -1.72 15.70 -3.85
N ARG A 244 -0.56 16.33 -3.60
CA ARG A 244 -0.16 16.73 -2.24
C ARG A 244 -1.13 17.72 -1.65
N GLU A 245 -1.55 18.74 -2.41
CA GLU A 245 -2.55 19.72 -1.98
C GLU A 245 -3.88 19.04 -1.65
N ARG A 246 -4.37 18.14 -2.53
CA ARG A 246 -5.60 17.39 -2.28
C ARG A 246 -5.51 16.53 -1.02
N VAL A 247 -4.44 15.74 -0.88
CA VAL A 247 -4.24 14.86 0.28
C VAL A 247 -4.06 15.68 1.56
N GLN A 248 -3.30 16.77 1.53
CA GLN A 248 -3.11 17.64 2.70
C GLN A 248 -4.42 18.30 3.14
N HIS A 249 -5.28 18.69 2.19
CA HIS A 249 -6.59 19.25 2.48
C HIS A 249 -7.48 18.25 3.23
N THR A 250 -7.55 16.99 2.76
CA THR A 250 -8.34 15.93 3.40
C THR A 250 -7.74 15.49 4.74
N PHE A 251 -6.41 15.35 4.81
CA PHE A 251 -5.68 14.90 5.99
C PHE A 251 -4.97 16.09 6.65
N SER A 252 -5.74 17.10 7.06
CA SER A 252 -5.23 18.37 7.59
C SER A 252 -4.31 18.23 8.81
N GLN A 253 -4.50 17.18 9.61
CA GLN A 253 -3.68 16.86 10.79
C GLN A 253 -2.42 16.04 10.46
N ALA A 254 -2.28 15.54 9.23
CA ALA A 254 -1.12 14.74 8.85
C ALA A 254 0.10 15.63 8.61
N SER A 255 1.25 15.19 9.13
CA SER A 255 2.53 15.87 8.87
C SER A 255 2.89 15.88 7.38
N THR A 256 3.68 16.87 6.96
CA THR A 256 4.18 16.97 5.58
C THR A 256 4.91 15.69 5.13
N ALA A 257 5.66 15.04 6.04
CA ALA A 257 6.34 13.79 5.75
C ALA A 257 5.34 12.63 5.50
N THR A 258 4.28 12.57 6.31
CA THR A 258 3.20 11.59 6.15
C THR A 258 2.49 11.80 4.81
N VAL A 259 2.10 13.04 4.49
CA VAL A 259 1.44 13.36 3.21
C VAL A 259 2.34 13.00 2.02
N LYS A 260 3.64 13.28 2.08
CA LYS A 260 4.59 12.88 1.04
C LYS A 260 4.61 11.35 0.84
N ARG A 261 4.60 10.56 1.93
CA ARG A 261 4.53 9.10 1.88
C ARG A 261 3.18 8.60 1.34
N MET A 262 2.09 9.28 1.67
CA MET A 262 0.77 8.95 1.13
C MET A 262 0.73 9.17 -0.37
N VAL A 263 1.15 10.34 -0.85
CA VAL A 263 1.22 10.64 -2.29
C VAL A 263 2.07 9.60 -3.02
N TYR A 264 3.24 9.23 -2.47
CA TYR A 264 4.06 8.15 -3.03
C TYR A 264 3.30 6.82 -3.12
N SER A 265 2.65 6.41 -2.03
CA SER A 265 1.92 5.13 -1.95
C SER A 265 0.74 5.10 -2.92
N LEU A 266 -0.04 6.18 -2.97
CA LEU A 266 -1.19 6.35 -3.86
C LEU A 266 -0.76 6.27 -5.34
N LEU A 267 0.29 7.00 -5.71
CA LEU A 267 0.83 6.96 -7.07
C LEU A 267 1.30 5.55 -7.45
N ASN A 268 1.96 4.85 -6.52
CA ASN A 268 2.42 3.50 -6.79
C ASN A 268 1.26 2.52 -7.00
N VAL A 269 0.15 2.65 -6.28
CA VAL A 269 -1.07 1.85 -6.52
C VAL A 269 -1.55 2.00 -7.96
N TYR A 270 -1.66 3.23 -8.46
CA TYR A 270 -2.07 3.50 -9.85
C TYR A 270 -1.08 2.96 -10.87
N THR A 271 0.23 3.13 -10.63
CA THR A 271 1.26 2.65 -11.55
C THR A 271 1.34 1.13 -11.62
N VAL A 272 1.22 0.45 -10.48
CA VAL A 272 1.35 -1.01 -10.40
C VAL A 272 0.08 -1.73 -10.84
N LEU A 273 -1.10 -1.23 -10.43
CA LEU A 273 -2.37 -1.95 -10.59
C LEU A 273 -3.32 -1.35 -11.62
N ASN A 274 -3.14 -0.11 -12.07
CA ASN A 274 -4.09 0.55 -12.98
C ASN A 274 -3.46 1.05 -14.29
N GLY A 275 -2.26 0.57 -14.62
CA GLY A 275 -1.59 0.87 -15.90
C GLY A 275 -1.17 2.33 -16.09
N ALA A 276 -1.27 3.18 -15.06
CA ALA A 276 -0.85 4.57 -15.13
C ALA A 276 0.68 4.68 -15.22
N GLN A 277 1.17 5.72 -15.89
CA GLN A 277 2.60 5.97 -16.03
C GLN A 277 3.01 7.13 -15.11
N SER A 278 3.90 6.87 -14.16
CA SER A 278 4.48 7.92 -13.33
C SER A 278 5.87 8.28 -13.86
N ASP A 279 6.15 9.58 -13.96
CA ASP A 279 7.52 10.11 -13.97
C ASP A 279 7.86 10.76 -12.61
N ASP A 280 8.95 11.52 -12.57
CA ASP A 280 9.45 12.16 -11.34
C ASP A 280 8.44 13.12 -10.70
N ASP A 281 7.52 13.73 -11.47
CA ASP A 281 6.61 14.76 -10.97
C ASP A 281 5.14 14.59 -11.38
N THR A 282 4.83 13.71 -12.33
CA THR A 282 3.51 13.59 -12.96
C THR A 282 3.08 12.14 -13.06
N LEU A 283 1.83 11.89 -12.71
CA LEU A 283 1.11 10.67 -13.06
C LEU A 283 0.28 10.92 -14.32
N ARG A 284 0.48 10.11 -15.35
CA ARG A 284 -0.30 10.12 -16.59
C ARG A 284 -1.21 8.91 -16.64
N PHE A 285 -2.44 9.14 -17.07
CA PHE A 285 -3.48 8.13 -17.16
C PHE A 285 -4.47 8.55 -18.25
N GLN A 286 -5.24 7.57 -18.73
CA GLN A 286 -6.23 7.80 -19.77
C GLN A 286 -7.39 6.82 -19.57
N ILE A 287 -8.52 7.11 -20.20
CA ILE A 287 -9.59 6.13 -20.32
C ILE A 287 -9.08 4.96 -21.17
N HIS A 288 -9.35 3.73 -20.74
CA HIS A 288 -8.88 2.53 -21.44
C HIS A 288 -9.92 1.40 -21.39
N PRO A 289 -9.84 0.40 -22.29
CA PRO A 289 -10.59 -0.84 -22.11
C PRO A 289 -10.06 -1.64 -20.92
N GLY A 290 -10.94 -2.37 -20.23
CA GLY A 290 -10.55 -3.37 -19.24
C GLY A 290 -10.45 -4.77 -19.86
N THR A 291 -10.64 -5.79 -19.03
CA THR A 291 -10.84 -7.17 -19.49
C THR A 291 -12.22 -7.65 -19.09
N LEU A 292 -12.78 -8.62 -19.82
CA LEU A 292 -14.12 -9.14 -19.52
C LEU A 292 -14.17 -9.83 -18.14
N GLU A 293 -13.09 -10.50 -17.74
CA GLU A 293 -12.97 -11.16 -16.43
C GLU A 293 -13.03 -10.16 -15.27
N ALA A 294 -12.25 -9.08 -15.36
CA ALA A 294 -12.27 -8.04 -14.35
C ALA A 294 -13.59 -7.27 -14.37
N PHE A 295 -14.15 -7.00 -15.55
CA PHE A 295 -15.44 -6.35 -15.68
C PHE A 295 -16.54 -7.13 -14.97
N LEU A 296 -16.62 -8.45 -15.20
CA LEU A 296 -17.56 -9.31 -14.49
C LEU A 296 -17.34 -9.27 -12.97
N TYR A 297 -16.09 -9.37 -12.53
CA TYR A 297 -15.76 -9.38 -11.10
C TYR A 297 -16.24 -8.12 -10.39
N VAL A 298 -15.97 -6.95 -10.98
CA VAL A 298 -16.37 -5.65 -10.44
C VAL A 298 -17.89 -5.47 -10.58
N LEU A 299 -18.49 -5.88 -11.70
CA LEU A 299 -19.94 -5.79 -11.93
C LEU A 299 -20.72 -6.51 -10.83
N ALA A 300 -20.36 -7.76 -10.58
CA ALA A 300 -21.05 -8.57 -9.60
C ALA A 300 -20.70 -8.18 -8.14
N ALA A 301 -19.67 -7.35 -7.94
CA ALA A 301 -19.33 -6.78 -6.63
C ALA A 301 -20.12 -5.50 -6.33
N GLU A 302 -20.35 -4.66 -7.34
CA GLU A 302 -21.16 -3.42 -7.24
C GLU A 302 -22.66 -3.70 -7.26
N PHE A 303 -23.07 -4.78 -7.93
CA PHE A 303 -24.46 -5.21 -8.04
C PHE A 303 -24.60 -6.64 -7.50
N PRO A 304 -24.51 -6.83 -6.17
CA PRO A 304 -24.41 -8.16 -5.55
C PRO A 304 -25.72 -8.97 -5.61
N GLU A 305 -26.86 -8.29 -5.74
CA GLU A 305 -28.18 -8.92 -5.77
C GLU A 305 -28.64 -9.19 -7.21
N PRO A 306 -29.29 -10.33 -7.48
CA PRO A 306 -29.99 -10.52 -8.74
C PRO A 306 -31.07 -9.45 -8.93
N GLY A 307 -31.08 -8.77 -10.07
CA GLY A 307 -31.92 -7.60 -10.23
C GLY A 307 -31.76 -6.89 -11.56
N MET A 308 -32.62 -5.89 -11.76
CA MET A 308 -32.59 -4.99 -12.90
C MET A 308 -31.90 -3.69 -12.50
N TYR A 309 -30.88 -3.32 -13.25
CA TYR A 309 -30.02 -2.17 -12.98
C TYR A 309 -29.93 -1.28 -14.20
N ARG A 310 -29.69 0.01 -13.98
CA ARG A 310 -29.54 1.02 -15.03
C ARG A 310 -28.09 1.16 -15.45
N PHE A 311 -27.88 1.50 -16.72
CA PHE A 311 -26.54 1.81 -17.23
C PHE A 311 -25.93 3.01 -16.49
N GLU A 312 -26.75 3.98 -16.09
CA GLU A 312 -26.29 5.16 -15.35
C GLU A 312 -25.63 4.80 -14.00
N GLU A 313 -26.10 3.75 -13.32
CA GLU A 313 -25.51 3.28 -12.05
C GLU A 313 -24.09 2.75 -12.28
N LEU A 314 -23.88 2.02 -13.37
CA LEU A 314 -22.57 1.53 -13.78
C LEU A 314 -21.65 2.68 -14.23
N GLU A 315 -22.20 3.66 -14.96
CA GLU A 315 -21.44 4.80 -15.48
C GLU A 315 -20.94 5.76 -14.39
N GLN A 316 -21.57 5.78 -13.23
CA GLN A 316 -21.25 6.61 -12.07
C GLN A 316 -20.47 5.84 -10.99
N GLY A 317 -20.16 4.56 -11.22
CA GLY A 317 -19.53 3.69 -10.24
C GLY A 317 -18.01 3.55 -10.39
N PRO A 318 -17.41 2.66 -9.58
CA PRO A 318 -15.96 2.40 -9.53
C PRO A 318 -15.31 2.06 -10.87
N MET A 319 -16.04 1.40 -11.77
CA MET A 319 -15.54 1.05 -13.10
C MET A 319 -15.09 2.27 -13.90
N ARG A 320 -15.81 3.39 -13.77
CA ARG A 320 -15.47 4.66 -14.42
C ARG A 320 -14.57 5.49 -13.54
N LEU A 321 -14.98 5.71 -12.30
CA LEU A 321 -14.33 6.69 -11.42
C LEU A 321 -12.95 6.21 -10.94
N TRP A 322 -12.78 4.91 -10.71
CA TRP A 322 -11.56 4.35 -10.13
C TRP A 322 -10.71 3.65 -11.19
N LEU A 323 -11.33 2.78 -11.99
CA LEU A 323 -10.65 1.95 -12.99
C LEU A 323 -10.53 2.63 -14.37
N LEU A 324 -11.13 3.82 -14.55
CA LEU A 324 -11.05 4.60 -15.78
C LEU A 324 -11.47 3.84 -17.05
N TRP A 325 -12.41 2.90 -16.92
CA TRP A 325 -12.85 2.11 -18.06
C TRP A 325 -13.71 2.92 -19.03
N ASP A 326 -13.49 2.66 -20.33
CA ASP A 326 -14.26 3.28 -21.39
C ASP A 326 -15.75 2.92 -21.33
N ARG A 327 -16.60 3.93 -21.53
CA ARG A 327 -18.05 3.75 -21.42
C ARG A 327 -18.60 2.81 -22.47
N GLU A 328 -18.25 3.02 -23.74
CA GLU A 328 -18.78 2.21 -24.84
C GLU A 328 -18.22 0.79 -24.79
N TRP A 329 -16.99 0.63 -24.33
CA TRP A 329 -16.39 -0.65 -23.98
C TRP A 329 -17.23 -1.41 -22.94
N MET A 330 -17.51 -0.80 -21.78
CA MET A 330 -18.32 -1.46 -20.73
C MET A 330 -19.72 -1.84 -21.23
N HIS A 331 -20.36 -0.97 -22.02
CA HIS A 331 -21.67 -1.25 -22.60
C HIS A 331 -21.63 -2.49 -23.49
N ARG A 332 -20.58 -2.64 -24.32
CA ARG A 332 -20.37 -3.85 -25.14
C ARG A 332 -20.14 -5.09 -24.29
N GLN A 333 -19.45 -4.97 -23.14
CA GLN A 333 -19.23 -6.09 -22.23
C GLN A 333 -20.52 -6.59 -21.60
N LEU A 334 -21.50 -5.73 -21.31
CA LEU A 334 -22.82 -6.18 -20.86
C LEU A 334 -23.47 -7.12 -21.88
N TYR A 335 -23.39 -6.79 -23.18
CA TYR A 335 -23.92 -7.69 -24.20
C TYR A 335 -23.11 -9.00 -24.31
N ASN A 336 -21.79 -8.96 -24.12
CA ASN A 336 -20.97 -10.17 -24.07
C ASN A 336 -21.38 -11.08 -22.89
N LEU A 337 -21.55 -10.52 -21.70
CA LEU A 337 -22.03 -11.26 -20.52
C LEU A 337 -23.45 -11.82 -20.71
N ARG A 338 -24.31 -11.12 -21.46
CA ARG A 338 -25.63 -11.65 -21.84
C ARG A 338 -25.52 -12.86 -22.75
N ASP A 339 -24.68 -12.79 -23.77
CA ASP A 339 -24.52 -13.90 -24.72
C ASP A 339 -23.84 -15.11 -24.07
N LEU A 340 -23.04 -14.89 -23.03
CA LEU A 340 -22.47 -15.92 -22.15
C LEU A 340 -23.46 -16.41 -21.07
N GLY A 341 -24.71 -15.96 -21.07
CA GLY A 341 -25.75 -16.38 -20.14
C GLY A 341 -25.59 -15.89 -18.70
N VAL A 342 -24.63 -14.99 -18.43
CA VAL A 342 -24.46 -14.38 -17.10
C VAL A 342 -25.52 -13.30 -16.85
N LEU A 343 -25.88 -12.54 -17.89
CA LEU A 343 -27.01 -11.61 -17.88
C LEU A 343 -28.19 -12.19 -18.66
N THR A 344 -29.40 -12.00 -18.15
CA THR A 344 -30.63 -12.45 -18.85
C THR A 344 -31.11 -11.44 -19.88
N LYS A 345 -30.85 -10.15 -19.65
CA LYS A 345 -31.32 -9.07 -20.51
C LYS A 345 -30.37 -7.89 -20.51
N VAL A 346 -30.20 -7.29 -21.69
CA VAL A 346 -29.58 -5.97 -21.89
C VAL A 346 -30.46 -5.24 -22.90
N SER A 347 -30.92 -4.05 -22.55
CA SER A 347 -31.90 -3.29 -23.32
C SER A 347 -31.55 -1.81 -23.34
N GLN A 348 -31.62 -1.21 -24.52
CA GLN A 348 -31.52 0.22 -24.75
C GLN A 348 -32.70 0.61 -25.65
N ILE A 349 -33.83 0.97 -25.06
CA ILE A 349 -35.03 1.37 -25.80
C ILE A 349 -35.46 2.74 -25.25
N ASP A 350 -35.71 3.69 -26.17
CA ASP A 350 -36.08 5.07 -25.86
C ASP A 350 -35.09 5.73 -24.87
N THR A 351 -35.55 6.11 -23.67
CA THR A 351 -34.75 6.70 -22.60
C THR A 351 -34.29 5.68 -21.54
N LEU A 352 -34.64 4.39 -21.70
CA LEU A 352 -34.38 3.35 -20.73
C LEU A 352 -33.23 2.45 -21.17
N ARG A 353 -32.10 2.57 -20.46
CA ARG A 353 -30.90 1.75 -20.65
C ARG A 353 -30.68 0.90 -19.39
N GLN A 354 -30.88 -0.40 -19.52
CA GLN A 354 -30.86 -1.32 -18.37
C GLN A 354 -30.30 -2.70 -18.71
N PHE A 355 -29.80 -3.38 -17.69
CA PHE A 355 -29.38 -4.78 -17.74
C PHE A 355 -29.97 -5.56 -16.56
N THR A 356 -30.00 -6.89 -16.66
CA THR A 356 -30.56 -7.76 -15.62
C THR A 356 -29.58 -8.86 -15.26
N LEU A 357 -29.14 -8.84 -14.01
CA LEU A 357 -28.30 -9.87 -13.39
C LEU A 357 -29.17 -11.01 -12.87
N GLN A 358 -28.74 -12.24 -13.13
CA GLN A 358 -29.44 -13.45 -12.69
C GLN A 358 -28.83 -14.08 -11.44
N TYR A 359 -27.53 -13.88 -11.25
CA TYR A 359 -26.73 -14.62 -10.29
C TYR A 359 -26.11 -13.68 -9.27
N ASP A 360 -25.92 -14.19 -8.05
CA ASP A 360 -25.04 -13.55 -7.07
C ASP A 360 -23.58 -13.55 -7.56
N ARG A 361 -22.72 -12.79 -6.87
CA ARG A 361 -21.30 -12.63 -7.21
C ARG A 361 -20.54 -13.94 -7.43
N ARG A 362 -20.69 -14.91 -6.51
CA ARG A 362 -19.92 -16.17 -6.58
C ARG A 362 -20.43 -17.03 -7.74
N THR A 363 -21.74 -17.12 -7.89
CA THR A 363 -22.39 -17.89 -8.95
C THR A 363 -22.10 -17.31 -10.33
N ALA A 364 -22.10 -15.98 -10.49
CA ALA A 364 -21.77 -15.31 -11.74
C ALA A 364 -20.33 -15.61 -12.21
N LEU A 365 -19.36 -15.53 -11.28
CA LEU A 365 -17.96 -15.87 -11.58
C LEU A 365 -17.81 -17.33 -12.02
N ARG A 366 -18.40 -18.27 -11.27
CA ARG A 366 -18.37 -19.69 -11.64
C ARG A 366 -18.98 -19.94 -13.00
N HIS A 367 -20.18 -19.41 -13.24
CA HIS A 367 -20.89 -19.56 -14.51
C HIS A 367 -20.04 -19.08 -15.69
N TYR A 368 -19.38 -17.93 -15.56
CA TYR A 368 -18.52 -17.39 -16.60
C TYR A 368 -17.26 -18.22 -16.82
N PHE A 369 -16.50 -18.50 -15.75
CA PHE A 369 -15.21 -19.17 -15.91
C PHE A 369 -15.35 -20.67 -16.25
N GLU A 370 -16.45 -21.32 -15.89
CA GLU A 370 -16.72 -22.72 -16.28
C GLU A 370 -17.42 -22.82 -17.64
N HIS A 371 -17.74 -21.69 -18.29
CA HIS A 371 -18.44 -21.68 -19.57
C HIS A 371 -17.55 -22.29 -20.69
N PRO A 372 -18.01 -23.37 -21.36
CA PRO A 372 -17.18 -24.17 -22.26
C PRO A 372 -16.72 -23.39 -23.50
N GLU A 373 -17.49 -22.39 -23.93
CA GLU A 373 -17.21 -21.59 -25.12
C GLU A 373 -16.62 -20.21 -24.80
N ARG A 374 -16.20 -19.93 -23.55
CA ARG A 374 -15.76 -18.58 -23.13
C ARG A 374 -14.58 -18.04 -23.96
N GLU A 375 -13.70 -18.94 -24.43
CA GLU A 375 -12.51 -18.62 -25.22
C GLU A 375 -12.76 -18.68 -26.74
N SER A 376 -13.87 -19.30 -27.17
CA SER A 376 -14.21 -19.54 -28.58
C SER A 376 -15.35 -18.67 -29.10
N LEU A 377 -16.20 -18.15 -28.20
CA LEU A 377 -17.21 -17.16 -28.55
C LEU A 377 -16.48 -15.93 -29.08
N ALA A 378 -16.85 -15.52 -30.29
CA ALA A 378 -16.48 -14.21 -30.81
C ALA A 378 -17.13 -13.15 -29.92
N LEU A 379 -16.45 -12.83 -28.82
CA LEU A 379 -16.78 -11.68 -27.98
C LEU A 379 -16.83 -10.49 -28.92
N ARG A 380 -17.71 -9.52 -28.64
CA ARG A 380 -17.81 -8.28 -29.44
C ARG A 380 -16.51 -7.47 -29.47
N GLU A 381 -15.43 -8.00 -28.87
CA GLU A 381 -14.05 -7.56 -28.91
C GLU A 381 -13.10 -8.77 -28.91
N HIS A 382 -12.39 -8.99 -30.02
CA HIS A 382 -10.97 -9.27 -29.86
C HIS A 382 -10.25 -7.93 -29.76
N PRO A 383 -9.29 -7.74 -28.85
CA PRO A 383 -8.32 -6.67 -29.02
C PRO A 383 -7.72 -6.84 -30.41
N LEU A 384 -7.60 -5.75 -31.17
CA LEU A 384 -6.78 -5.76 -32.38
C LEU A 384 -5.38 -6.22 -31.96
N ALA A 385 -5.07 -7.48 -32.23
CA ALA A 385 -3.71 -7.98 -32.17
C ALA A 385 -2.90 -7.13 -33.15
N GLY A 386 -1.92 -6.41 -32.60
CA GLY A 386 -0.83 -5.71 -33.30
C GLY A 386 -1.10 -5.24 -34.73
N SER A 387 -1.45 -3.98 -34.90
CA SER A 387 -0.90 -3.26 -36.05
C SER A 387 0.57 -2.96 -35.74
N GLU A 388 1.45 -3.90 -36.08
CA GLU A 388 2.81 -3.52 -36.47
C GLU A 388 2.68 -2.58 -37.67
N GLY A 389 3.28 -1.40 -37.53
CA GLY A 389 3.36 -0.35 -38.54
C GLY A 389 4.36 0.70 -38.11
#